data_AF-A0A0S2SLP4-F1
#
_entry.id   AF-A0A0S2SLP4-F1
#
_cell.length_a   1.000
_cell.length_b   1.000
_cell.length_c   1.000
_cell.angle_alpha   90.00
_cell.angle_beta   90.00
_cell.angle_gamma   90.00
#
_symmetry.space_group_name_H-M   'P 1'
#
loop_
_entity.id
_entity.type
_entity.pdbx_description
1 polymer ?
#
loop_
_entity_poly.entity_id
_entity_poly.type
_entity_poly.pdbx_seq_one_letter_code
_entity_poly.pdbx_strand_id
1 'polypeptide(L)'
;MLKPGITSLLLVSALCQAQAQPLIGRLASTPVQHFNEQIQQAGSAHQGWVNDYREVALRFVANPALPSRILARQVDNELILSVSLDGQQSDQLYILTLYRRNDMWQMRHAEMGWRCQGEQAFTPVPCPRQGQ
;
A
#
# COMPACT_ATOMS: atom_id res chain seq x y z
N MET A 1 67.62 -4.60 8.48
CA MET A 1 66.77 -3.98 7.43
C MET A 1 65.36 -4.53 7.58
N LEU A 2 64.41 -3.77 8.14
CA LEU A 2 62.97 -4.02 8.01
C LEU A 2 62.30 -2.68 7.66
N LYS A 3 61.63 -2.63 6.50
CA LYS A 3 60.86 -1.48 6.02
C LYS A 3 59.42 -1.62 6.52
N PRO A 4 58.80 -0.59 7.14
CA PRO A 4 57.37 -0.60 7.41
C PRO A 4 56.61 -0.17 6.15
N GLY A 5 55.76 -1.05 5.62
CA GLY A 5 54.79 -0.72 4.59
C GLY A 5 53.53 -0.14 5.22
N ILE A 6 53.19 1.09 4.86
CA ILE A 6 51.96 1.77 5.27
C ILE A 6 50.83 1.21 4.39
N THR A 7 50.01 0.32 4.95
CA THR A 7 48.78 -0.15 4.32
C THR A 7 47.69 0.87 4.58
N SER A 8 47.45 1.79 3.64
CA SER A 8 46.33 2.72 3.68
C SER A 8 45.00 1.95 3.53
N LEU A 9 44.20 1.94 4.59
CA LEU A 9 42.81 1.47 4.56
C LEU A 9 41.96 2.50 3.80
N LEU A 10 41.53 2.16 2.59
CA LEU A 10 40.50 2.92 1.87
C LEU A 10 39.13 2.54 2.45
N LEU A 11 38.58 3.41 3.29
CA LEU A 11 37.18 3.35 3.72
C LEU A 11 36.30 3.77 2.54
N VAL A 12 35.76 2.78 1.82
CA VAL A 12 34.68 2.99 0.85
C VAL A 12 33.41 3.26 1.64
N SER A 13 33.05 4.53 1.79
CA SER A 13 31.78 4.96 2.35
C SER A 13 30.65 4.52 1.41
N ALA A 14 29.99 3.42 1.74
CA ALA A 14 28.73 3.05 1.12
C ALA A 14 27.73 4.17 1.38
N LEU A 15 27.38 4.92 0.34
CA LEU A 15 26.28 5.88 0.36
C LEU A 15 24.99 5.10 0.58
N CYS A 16 24.60 4.93 1.84
CA CYS A 16 23.24 4.56 2.20
C CYS A 16 22.34 5.68 1.69
N GLN A 17 21.76 5.50 0.50
CA GLN A 17 20.66 6.33 0.06
C GLN A 17 19.48 6.01 0.99
N ALA A 18 19.31 6.84 2.02
CA ALA A 18 18.11 6.81 2.85
C ALA A 18 16.93 7.17 1.95
N GLN A 19 16.19 6.15 1.48
CA GLN A 19 14.93 6.37 0.79
C GLN A 19 13.99 7.06 1.77
N ALA A 20 13.69 8.33 1.50
CA ALA A 20 12.75 9.10 2.30
C ALA A 20 11.42 8.34 2.33
N GLN A 21 11.01 7.91 3.53
CA GLN A 21 9.72 7.27 3.71
C GLN A 21 8.65 8.34 3.49
N PRO A 22 7.61 8.06 2.68
CA PRO A 22 6.53 9.01 2.49
C PRO A 22 5.88 9.30 3.84
N LEU A 23 5.64 10.58 4.12
CA LEU A 23 4.95 10.98 5.33
C LEU A 23 3.46 10.64 5.17
N ILE A 24 2.91 9.90 6.12
CA ILE A 24 1.49 9.54 6.13
C ILE A 24 0.78 10.51 7.05
N GLY A 25 0.01 11.44 6.47
CA GLY A 25 -0.91 12.31 7.20
C GLY A 25 -2.19 11.57 7.59
N ARG A 26 -3.27 12.32 7.87
CA ARG A 26 -4.59 11.72 8.03
C ARG A 26 -5.06 11.15 6.70
N LEU A 27 -5.67 9.97 6.73
CA LEU A 27 -6.27 9.33 5.57
C LEU A 27 -7.80 9.44 5.63
N ALA A 28 -8.46 9.30 4.49
CA ALA A 28 -9.90 9.30 4.39
C ALA A 28 -10.44 7.89 4.63
N SER A 29 -11.35 7.73 5.59
CA SER A 29 -12.08 6.47 5.77
C SER A 29 -12.92 6.15 4.53
N THR A 30 -12.83 4.93 4.05
CA THR A 30 -13.58 4.43 2.90
C THR A 30 -14.62 3.40 3.38
N PRO A 31 -15.89 3.49 2.94
CA PRO A 31 -16.92 2.53 3.35
C PRO A 31 -16.61 1.12 2.82
N VAL A 32 -16.87 0.11 3.65
CA VAL A 32 -16.53 -1.30 3.35
C VAL A 32 -17.73 -2.23 3.29
N GLN A 33 -18.91 -1.80 3.77
CA GLN A 33 -20.07 -2.68 3.92
C GLN A 33 -20.52 -3.25 2.56
N HIS A 34 -20.71 -2.38 1.57
CA HIS A 34 -21.15 -2.81 0.25
C HIS A 34 -20.14 -3.74 -0.44
N PHE A 35 -18.85 -3.50 -0.26
CA PHE A 35 -17.83 -4.40 -0.80
C PHE A 35 -17.86 -5.77 -0.12
N ASN A 36 -18.05 -5.82 1.19
CA ASN A 36 -18.20 -7.10 1.90
C ASN A 36 -19.43 -7.88 1.44
N GLU A 37 -20.54 -7.22 1.10
CA GLU A 37 -21.70 -7.89 0.48
C GLU A 37 -21.31 -8.56 -0.84
N GLN A 38 -20.52 -7.90 -1.69
CA GLN A 38 -20.00 -8.48 -2.93
C GLN A 38 -19.10 -9.68 -2.67
N ILE A 39 -18.25 -9.63 -1.62
CA ILE A 39 -17.44 -10.79 -1.22
C ILE A 39 -18.35 -11.95 -0.80
N GLN A 40 -19.38 -11.70 0.01
CA GLN A 40 -20.31 -12.76 0.44
C GLN A 40 -21.04 -13.41 -0.75
N GLN A 41 -21.49 -12.59 -1.70
CA GLN A 41 -22.13 -13.07 -2.93
C GLN A 41 -21.17 -13.91 -3.77
N ALA A 42 -19.93 -13.45 -3.95
CA ALA A 42 -18.90 -14.17 -4.69
C ALA A 42 -18.50 -15.49 -4.01
N GLY A 43 -18.41 -15.50 -2.68
CA GLY A 43 -18.20 -16.73 -1.90
C GLY A 43 -19.32 -17.74 -2.06
N SER A 44 -20.58 -17.27 -2.02
CA SER A 44 -21.76 -18.11 -2.26
C SER A 44 -21.77 -18.68 -3.70
N ALA A 45 -21.24 -17.91 -4.65
CA ALA A 45 -21.03 -18.32 -6.03
C ALA A 45 -19.73 -19.11 -6.25
N HIS A 46 -19.02 -19.51 -5.18
CA HIS A 46 -17.77 -20.28 -5.22
C HIS A 46 -16.66 -19.63 -6.07
N GLN A 47 -16.65 -18.31 -6.18
CA GLN A 47 -15.60 -17.59 -6.90
C GLN A 47 -14.33 -17.53 -6.04
N GLY A 48 -13.23 -18.09 -6.52
CA GLY A 48 -12.01 -18.26 -5.73
C GLY A 48 -11.29 -16.97 -5.31
N TRP A 49 -11.58 -15.82 -5.95
CA TRP A 49 -10.88 -14.56 -5.67
C TRP A 49 -11.08 -14.08 -4.22
N VAL A 50 -12.19 -14.44 -3.57
CA VAL A 50 -12.46 -14.07 -2.18
C VAL A 50 -11.52 -14.74 -1.18
N ASN A 51 -10.79 -15.78 -1.62
CA ASN A 51 -9.86 -16.52 -0.79
C ASN A 51 -8.44 -15.95 -0.84
N ASP A 52 -8.13 -15.12 -1.83
CA ASP A 52 -6.83 -14.45 -2.01
C ASP A 52 -6.93 -12.97 -1.60
N TYR A 53 -6.15 -12.57 -0.60
CA TYR A 53 -6.19 -11.20 -0.08
C TYR A 53 -5.73 -10.16 -1.11
N ARG A 54 -4.85 -10.54 -2.06
CA ARG A 54 -4.35 -9.63 -3.10
C ARG A 54 -5.47 -9.33 -4.09
N GLU A 55 -6.18 -10.34 -4.53
CA GLU A 55 -7.35 -10.20 -5.41
C GLU A 55 -8.45 -9.36 -4.76
N VAL A 56 -8.76 -9.63 -3.49
CA VAL A 56 -9.73 -8.83 -2.71
C VAL A 56 -9.30 -7.36 -2.64
N ALA A 57 -8.03 -7.09 -2.32
CA ALA A 57 -7.49 -5.73 -2.26
C ALA A 57 -7.56 -5.00 -3.61
N LEU A 58 -7.15 -5.66 -4.69
CA LEU A 58 -7.15 -5.07 -6.04
C LEU A 58 -8.57 -4.76 -6.53
N ARG A 59 -9.54 -5.63 -6.23
CA ARG A 59 -10.96 -5.39 -6.55
C ARG A 59 -11.56 -4.24 -5.75
N PHE A 60 -11.18 -4.09 -4.47
CA PHE A 60 -11.63 -2.98 -3.64
C PHE A 60 -11.11 -1.63 -4.15
N VAL A 61 -9.82 -1.58 -4.48
CA VAL A 61 -9.15 -0.36 -4.99
C VAL A 61 -9.68 0.03 -6.38
N ALA A 62 -10.19 -0.94 -7.14
CA ALA A 62 -10.95 -0.74 -8.38
C ALA A 62 -10.24 0.13 -9.45
N ASN A 63 -8.90 0.09 -9.50
CA ASN A 63 -8.11 0.82 -10.48
C ASN A 63 -7.07 -0.09 -11.17
N PRO A 64 -7.51 -0.95 -12.12
CA PRO A 64 -6.62 -1.90 -12.78
C PRO A 64 -5.63 -1.26 -13.75
N ALA A 65 -5.79 0.03 -14.06
CA ALA A 65 -4.95 0.75 -15.02
C ALA A 65 -3.63 1.27 -14.42
N LEU A 66 -3.50 1.28 -13.08
CA LEU A 66 -2.30 1.75 -12.40
C LEU A 66 -1.47 0.58 -11.87
N PRO A 67 -0.14 0.60 -12.05
CA PRO A 67 0.74 -0.34 -11.36
C PRO A 67 0.51 -0.25 -9.85
N SER A 68 0.26 -1.40 -9.23
CA SER A 68 0.04 -1.49 -7.79
C SER A 68 1.20 -2.20 -7.10
N ARG A 69 1.59 -1.69 -5.93
CA ARG A 69 2.48 -2.39 -5.00
C ARG A 69 1.72 -2.71 -3.74
N ILE A 70 1.69 -3.99 -3.37
CA ILE A 70 1.00 -4.47 -2.17
C ILE A 70 2.05 -4.97 -1.18
N LEU A 71 2.14 -4.27 -0.04
CA LEU A 71 2.85 -4.74 1.14
C LEU A 71 1.84 -5.29 2.13
N ALA A 72 2.15 -6.42 2.75
CA ALA A 72 1.27 -7.11 3.69
C ALA A 72 1.96 -7.29 5.03
N ARG A 73 1.23 -7.06 6.12
CA ARG A 73 1.68 -7.28 7.49
C ARG A 73 0.56 -7.94 8.30
N GLN A 74 0.86 -9.07 8.91
CA GLN A 74 -0.03 -9.71 9.87
C GLN A 74 0.08 -8.97 11.22
N VAL A 75 -1.06 -8.65 11.83
CA VAL A 75 -1.16 -8.09 13.18
C VAL A 75 -2.29 -8.82 13.88
N ASP A 76 -1.97 -9.61 14.92
CA ASP A 76 -2.90 -10.54 15.56
C ASP A 76 -3.64 -11.42 14.52
N ASN A 77 -4.97 -11.35 14.50
CA ASN A 77 -5.83 -12.11 13.59
C ASN A 77 -6.20 -11.34 12.32
N GLU A 78 -5.53 -10.21 12.07
CA GLU A 78 -5.82 -9.30 10.95
C GLU A 78 -4.63 -9.19 10.01
N LEU A 79 -4.96 -8.94 8.74
CA LEU A 79 -3.98 -8.68 7.69
C LEU A 79 -4.10 -7.22 7.28
N ILE A 80 -3.07 -6.44 7.58
CA ILE A 80 -2.97 -5.04 7.17
C ILE A 80 -2.22 -4.98 5.84
N LEU A 81 -2.83 -4.37 4.84
CA LEU A 81 -2.25 -4.17 3.52
C LEU A 81 -2.01 -2.69 3.29
N SER A 82 -0.83 -2.36 2.79
CA SER A 82 -0.55 -1.07 2.15
C SER A 82 -0.54 -1.28 0.64
N VAL A 83 -1.51 -0.67 -0.05
CA VAL A 83 -1.62 -0.72 -1.51
C VAL A 83 -1.25 0.66 -2.06
N SER A 84 -0.10 0.75 -2.70
CA SER A 84 0.32 1.98 -3.39
C SER A 84 -0.03 1.90 -4.86
N LEU A 85 -0.66 2.94 -5.40
CA LEU A 85 -0.85 3.14 -6.83
C LEU A 85 0.00 4.34 -7.26
N ASP A 86 0.94 4.11 -8.17
CA ASP A 86 1.79 5.19 -8.69
C ASP A 86 1.09 5.80 -9.92
N GLY A 87 0.77 7.10 -9.84
CA GLY A 87 0.11 7.85 -10.90
C GLY A 87 0.98 8.98 -11.43
N GLN A 88 0.73 9.44 -12.66
CA GLN A 88 1.53 10.52 -13.26
C GLN A 88 1.36 11.87 -12.53
N GLN A 89 0.18 12.15 -11.99
CA GLN A 89 -0.15 13.43 -11.33
C GLN A 89 -0.38 13.30 -9.81
N SER A 90 -0.69 12.09 -9.35
CA SER A 90 -0.96 11.80 -7.94
C SER A 90 -0.66 10.34 -7.69
N ASP A 91 0.08 10.08 -6.62
CA ASP A 91 0.14 8.75 -6.03
C ASP A 91 -1.07 8.56 -5.11
N GLN A 92 -1.52 7.32 -4.99
CA GLN A 92 -2.56 6.94 -4.04
C GLN A 92 -2.04 5.86 -3.10
N LEU A 93 -2.49 5.91 -1.85
CA LEU A 93 -2.18 4.91 -0.85
C LEU A 93 -3.50 4.44 -0.23
N TYR A 94 -3.71 3.14 -0.21
CA TYR A 94 -4.76 2.52 0.58
C TYR A 94 -4.15 1.74 1.73
N ILE A 95 -4.73 1.89 2.91
CA ILE A 95 -4.47 1.05 4.07
C ILE A 95 -5.72 0.21 4.31
N LEU A 96 -5.60 -1.10 4.07
CA LEU A 96 -6.72 -2.03 4.15
C LEU A 96 -6.49 -2.97 5.33
N THR A 97 -7.50 -3.13 6.19
CA THR A 97 -7.47 -4.10 7.28
C THR A 97 -8.43 -5.22 6.95
N LEU A 98 -7.90 -6.42 6.73
CA LEU A 98 -8.66 -7.60 6.37
C LEU A 98 -8.68 -8.60 7.52
N TYR A 99 -9.74 -9.39 7.60
CA TYR A 99 -9.86 -10.50 8.53
C TYR A 99 -10.46 -11.71 7.82
N ARG A 100 -10.20 -12.90 8.36
CA ARG A 100 -10.73 -14.15 7.79
C ARG A 100 -12.08 -14.48 8.42
N ARG A 101 -13.07 -14.86 7.60
CA ARG A 101 -14.39 -15.36 8.02
C ARG A 101 -14.88 -16.40 7.03
N ASN A 102 -15.20 -17.61 7.49
CA ASN A 102 -15.68 -18.72 6.65
C ASN A 102 -14.79 -18.94 5.42
N ASP A 103 -13.48 -19.01 5.63
CA ASP A 103 -12.46 -19.14 4.57
C ASP A 103 -12.43 -18.04 3.51
N MET A 104 -13.13 -16.93 3.73
CA MET A 104 -13.06 -15.75 2.87
C MET A 104 -12.35 -14.62 3.59
N TRP A 105 -11.63 -13.80 2.84
CA TRP A 105 -11.18 -12.50 3.35
C TRP A 105 -12.33 -11.52 3.38
N GLN A 106 -12.46 -10.75 4.44
CA GLN A 106 -13.44 -9.66 4.59
C GLN A 106 -12.70 -8.37 4.92
N MET A 107 -13.25 -7.24 4.51
CA MET A 107 -12.71 -5.92 4.82
C MET A 107 -13.26 -5.44 6.17
N ARG A 108 -12.40 -5.18 7.15
CA ARG A 108 -12.81 -4.53 8.41
C ARG A 108 -12.76 -3.02 8.30
N HIS A 109 -11.66 -2.51 7.76
CA HIS A 109 -11.41 -1.08 7.63
C HIS A 109 -10.66 -0.81 6.34
N ALA A 110 -10.89 0.38 5.78
CA ALA A 110 -10.18 0.86 4.62
C ALA A 110 -9.98 2.36 4.75
N GLU A 111 -8.76 2.81 4.49
CA GLU A 111 -8.39 4.21 4.44
C GLU A 111 -7.69 4.49 3.12
N MET A 112 -7.85 5.71 2.61
CA MET A 112 -7.25 6.15 1.36
C MET A 112 -6.62 7.53 1.51
N GLY A 113 -5.50 7.76 0.85
CA GLY A 113 -4.92 9.09 0.71
C GLY A 113 -4.31 9.33 -0.65
N TRP A 114 -4.10 10.61 -0.95
CA TRP A 114 -3.46 11.09 -2.16
C TRP A 114 -2.22 11.87 -1.81
N ARG A 115 -1.16 11.67 -2.59
CA ARG A 115 0.03 12.51 -2.58
C ARG A 115 0.15 13.16 -3.94
N CYS A 116 -0.03 14.48 -3.97
CA CYS A 116 0.05 15.25 -5.20
C CYS A 116 1.50 15.39 -5.64
N GLN A 117 1.72 15.54 -6.95
CA GLN A 117 3.05 15.75 -7.49
C GLN A 117 3.75 16.94 -6.80
N GLY A 118 4.97 16.71 -6.33
CA GLY A 118 5.77 17.71 -5.60
C GLY A 118 5.52 17.74 -4.09
N GLU A 119 4.46 17.10 -3.60
CA GLU A 119 4.17 17.01 -2.16
C GLU A 119 4.89 15.82 -1.52
N GLN A 120 5.23 15.96 -0.24
CA GLN A 120 5.95 14.93 0.52
C GLN A 120 5.02 13.97 1.28
N ALA A 121 3.77 14.39 1.53
CA ALA A 121 2.85 13.70 2.42
C ALA A 121 1.57 13.25 1.71
N PHE A 122 1.02 12.11 2.14
CA PHE A 122 -0.35 11.71 1.80
C PHE A 122 -1.36 12.51 2.63
N THR A 123 -2.45 12.92 1.98
CA THR A 123 -3.55 13.67 2.58
C THR A 123 -4.90 12.98 2.29
N PRO A 124 -5.97 13.28 3.04
CA PRO A 124 -7.26 12.61 2.87
C PRO A 124 -8.09 13.24 1.75
N VAL A 125 -7.55 14.22 1.01
CA VAL A 125 -8.27 14.96 -0.02
C VAL A 125 -7.63 14.66 -1.38
N PRO A 126 -8.43 14.33 -2.42
CA PRO A 126 -7.92 14.17 -3.77
C PRO A 126 -7.17 15.42 -4.25
N CYS A 127 -6.14 15.22 -5.06
CA CYS A 127 -5.43 16.33 -5.69
C CYS A 127 -6.37 17.18 -6.55
N PRO A 128 -6.25 18.52 -6.50
CA PRO A 128 -7.05 19.39 -7.36
C PRO A 128 -6.77 19.06 -8.82
N ARG A 129 -7.82 19.04 -9.66
CA ARG A 129 -7.62 18.94 -11.10
C ARG A 129 -6.87 20.20 -11.56
N GLN A 130 -5.72 20.04 -12.18
CA GLN A 130 -5.02 21.17 -12.78
C GLN A 130 -5.81 21.66 -14.00
N GLY A 131 -6.45 22.82 -13.89
CA GLY A 131 -7.09 23.53 -15.01
C GLY A 131 -8.58 23.26 -15.23
N GLN A 132 -9.45 23.84 -14.41
CA GLN A 132 -10.76 24.33 -14.86
C GLN A 132 -10.76 25.85 -14.78
#